data_AF-A0A1B1YVC3-F1
#
_entry.id   AF-A0A1B1YVC3-F1
#
_cell.length_a   1.000
_cell.length_b   1.000
_cell.length_c   1.000
_cell.angle_alpha   90.00
_cell.angle_beta   90.00
_cell.angle_gamma   90.00
#
_symmetry.space_group_name_H-M   'P 1'
#
loop_
_entity.id
_entity.type
_entity.pdbx_description
1 polymer ?
#
loop_
_entity_poly.entity_id
_entity_poly.type
_entity_poly.pdbx_seq_one_letter_code
_entity_poly.pdbx_strand_id
1 'polypeptide(L)'
;MHLAGRALAFLALFAALDLAYLAFKEPWLKPLVIDLLTVRPAAWLADAVLAVPVHADRHVLIAGGRRISVLNGCEGVDAMLLLLAAIAVAPAGWRDKLWGAGLGLSLVYVANQARIVALVWARLEMAAAFALGHGLLGPLAVTAAAGLYFLWWSGACLRR
;
A
#
# COMPACT_ATOMS: atom_id res chain seq x y z
N MET A 1 -26.07 10.16 10.44
CA MET A 1 -25.68 8.79 10.84
C MET A 1 -24.85 8.87 12.12
N HIS A 2 -25.25 8.15 13.19
CA HIS A 2 -24.50 8.12 14.45
C HIS A 2 -23.10 7.51 14.25
N LEU A 3 -22.15 7.83 15.15
CA LEU A 3 -20.77 7.33 15.08
C LEU A 3 -20.70 5.80 14.93
N ALA A 4 -21.50 5.07 15.70
CA ALA A 4 -21.60 3.61 15.63
C ALA A 4 -22.00 3.12 14.23
N GLY A 5 -22.99 3.77 13.60
CA GLY A 5 -23.41 3.41 12.24
C GLY A 5 -22.33 3.63 11.20
N ARG A 6 -21.50 4.68 11.35
CA ARG A 6 -20.34 4.92 10.47
C ARG A 6 -19.23 3.92 10.69
N ALA A 7 -18.94 3.55 11.94
CA ALA A 7 -17.95 2.52 12.23
C ALA A 7 -18.36 1.17 11.59
N LEU A 8 -19.63 0.77 11.72
CA LEU A 8 -20.15 -0.45 11.10
C LEU A 8 -20.09 -0.39 9.58
N ALA A 9 -20.51 0.73 8.97
CA ALA A 9 -20.43 0.90 7.52
C ALA A 9 -18.98 0.86 7.02
N PHE A 10 -18.04 1.44 7.76
CA PHE A 10 -16.61 1.38 7.45
C PHE A 10 -16.09 -0.06 7.49
N LEU A 11 -16.36 -0.80 8.56
CA LEU A 11 -15.92 -2.19 8.70
C LEU A 11 -16.52 -3.08 7.61
N ALA A 12 -17.82 -2.93 7.34
CA ALA A 12 -18.50 -3.68 6.29
C ALA A 12 -17.95 -3.37 4.90
N LEU A 13 -17.72 -2.08 4.60
CA LEU A 13 -17.17 -1.66 3.31
C LEU A 13 -15.73 -2.14 3.13
N PHE A 14 -14.89 -1.99 4.16
CA PHE A 14 -13.51 -2.48 4.13
C PHE A 14 -13.48 -4.00 3.91
N ALA A 15 -14.26 -4.76 4.68
CA ALA A 15 -14.35 -6.21 4.51
C ALA A 15 -14.84 -6.60 3.12
N ALA A 16 -15.85 -5.91 2.58
CA ALA A 16 -16.36 -6.18 1.24
C ALA A 16 -15.30 -5.91 0.15
N LEU A 17 -14.57 -4.80 0.26
CA LEU A 17 -13.50 -4.45 -0.67
C LEU A 17 -12.34 -5.44 -0.60
N ASP A 18 -11.93 -5.80 0.62
CA ASP A 18 -10.81 -6.73 0.86
C ASP A 18 -11.15 -8.15 0.38
N LEU A 19 -12.34 -8.65 0.69
CA LEU A 19 -12.83 -9.94 0.18
C LEU A 19 -12.96 -9.94 -1.34
N ALA A 20 -13.45 -8.85 -1.94
CA ALA A 20 -13.50 -8.72 -3.39
C ALA A 20 -12.08 -8.75 -3.97
N TYR A 21 -11.14 -8.00 -3.39
CA TYR A 21 -9.75 -8.03 -3.82
C TYR A 21 -9.19 -9.46 -3.76
N LEU A 22 -9.32 -10.17 -2.63
CA LEU A 22 -8.88 -11.55 -2.49
C LEU A 22 -9.50 -12.49 -3.54
N ALA A 23 -10.79 -12.34 -3.85
CA ALA A 23 -11.49 -13.17 -4.83
C ALA A 23 -11.02 -12.92 -6.27
N PHE A 24 -10.70 -11.68 -6.64
CA PHE A 24 -10.32 -11.31 -8.01
C PHE A 24 -8.80 -11.21 -8.23
N LYS A 25 -8.00 -11.27 -7.16
CA LYS A 25 -6.56 -11.05 -7.17
C LYS A 25 -5.83 -11.95 -8.15
N GLU A 26 -5.91 -13.26 -7.94
CA GLU A 26 -5.13 -14.24 -8.69
C GLU A 26 -5.48 -14.29 -10.19
N PRO A 27 -6.76 -14.36 -10.60
CA PRO A 27 -7.07 -14.54 -12.02
C PRO A 27 -6.97 -13.26 -12.86
N TRP A 28 -7.13 -12.07 -12.28
CA TRP A 28 -7.28 -10.83 -13.07
C TRP A 28 -6.35 -9.70 -12.63
N LEU A 29 -6.17 -9.50 -11.33
CA LEU A 29 -5.51 -8.29 -10.83
C LEU A 29 -4.00 -8.47 -10.67
N LYS A 30 -3.51 -9.69 -10.51
CA LYS A 30 -2.09 -9.97 -10.27
C LYS A 30 -1.14 -9.40 -11.34
N PRO A 31 -1.36 -9.57 -12.65
CA PRO A 31 -0.47 -8.99 -13.66
C PRO A 31 -0.47 -7.46 -13.65
N LEU A 32 -1.60 -6.84 -13.32
CA LEU A 32 -1.75 -5.39 -13.31
C LEU A 32 -1.22 -4.78 -12.01
N VAL A 33 -1.73 -5.21 -10.87
CA VAL A 33 -1.46 -4.61 -9.56
C VAL A 33 -0.09 -5.01 -9.04
N ILE A 34 0.25 -6.30 -9.11
CA ILE A 34 1.53 -6.79 -8.59
C ILE A 34 2.63 -6.55 -9.60
N ASP A 35 2.52 -7.15 -10.79
CA ASP A 35 3.66 -7.15 -11.72
C ASP A 35 3.90 -5.74 -12.32
N LEU A 36 2.84 -5.08 -12.81
CA LEU A 36 2.97 -3.78 -13.49
C LEU A 36 3.04 -2.60 -12.52
N LEU A 37 2.11 -2.48 -11.58
CA LEU A 37 2.03 -1.30 -10.72
C LEU A 37 2.93 -1.38 -9.49
N THR A 38 3.27 -2.58 -9.00
CA THR A 38 4.10 -2.70 -7.80
C THR A 38 5.56 -3.00 -8.14
N VAL A 39 5.82 -4.13 -8.79
CA VAL A 39 7.17 -4.71 -8.89
C VAL A 39 8.03 -3.96 -9.90
N ARG A 40 7.50 -3.60 -11.07
CA ARG A 40 8.27 -2.87 -12.09
C ARG A 40 8.72 -1.49 -11.61
N PRO A 41 7.86 -0.62 -11.04
CA PRO A 41 8.29 0.65 -10.46
C PRO A 41 9.28 0.47 -9.31
N ALA A 42 9.07 -0.53 -8.46
CA ALA A 42 9.98 -0.81 -7.35
C ALA A 42 11.37 -1.22 -7.84
N ALA A 43 11.44 -2.07 -8.88
CA ALA A 43 12.70 -2.49 -9.48
C ALA A 43 13.40 -1.30 -10.14
N TRP A 44 12.68 -0.46 -10.89
CA TRP A 44 13.24 0.75 -11.49
C TRP A 44 13.78 1.72 -10.43
N LEU A 45 13.02 1.97 -9.36
CA LEU A 45 13.47 2.82 -8.25
C LEU A 45 14.70 2.23 -7.54
N ALA A 46 14.67 0.93 -7.25
CA ALA A 46 15.77 0.24 -6.56
C ALA A 46 17.05 0.25 -7.41
N ASP A 47 16.95 -0.01 -8.71
CA ASP A 47 18.08 0.04 -9.64
C ASP A 47 18.68 1.44 -9.73
N ALA A 48 17.85 2.48 -9.66
CA ALA A 48 18.29 3.87 -9.69
C ALA A 48 19.03 4.33 -8.42
N VAL A 49 18.78 3.72 -7.26
CA VAL A 49 19.29 4.20 -5.96
C VAL A 49 20.27 3.24 -5.28
N LEU A 50 20.30 1.97 -5.66
CA LEU A 50 21.19 0.97 -5.08
C LEU A 50 22.41 0.74 -5.97
N ALA A 51 23.54 0.37 -5.36
CA ALA A 51 24.80 0.12 -6.06
C ALA A 51 24.84 -1.21 -6.83
N VAL A 52 23.77 -2.00 -6.77
CA VAL A 52 23.68 -3.33 -7.37
C VAL A 52 22.51 -3.35 -8.35
N PRO A 53 22.67 -3.92 -9.57
CA PRO A 53 21.58 -4.00 -10.53
C PRO A 53 20.34 -4.69 -9.97
N VAL A 54 19.17 -4.08 -10.19
CA VAL A 54 17.87 -4.60 -9.75
C VAL A 54 16.92 -4.70 -10.94
N HIS A 55 16.30 -5.86 -11.13
CA HIS A 55 15.30 -6.04 -12.19
C HIS A 55 14.10 -6.86 -11.70
N ALA A 56 12.98 -6.66 -12.41
CA ALA A 56 11.72 -7.34 -12.17
C ALA A 56 11.62 -8.62 -13.01
N ASP A 57 11.25 -9.72 -12.36
CA ASP A 57 10.81 -10.99 -12.97
C ASP A 57 9.42 -11.35 -12.42
N ARG A 58 8.38 -10.91 -13.14
CA ARG A 58 6.96 -11.00 -12.71
C ARG A 58 6.76 -10.40 -11.31
N HIS A 59 6.43 -11.23 -10.32
CA HIS A 59 6.18 -10.83 -8.94
C HIS A 59 7.46 -10.82 -8.08
N VAL A 60 8.65 -10.95 -8.69
CA VAL A 60 9.93 -11.08 -7.98
C VAL A 60 10.89 -9.95 -8.38
N LEU A 61 11.58 -9.37 -7.41
CA LEU A 61 12.75 -8.52 -7.63
C LEU A 61 14.03 -9.36 -7.49
N ILE A 62 14.96 -9.19 -8.42
CA ILE A 62 16.27 -9.84 -8.42
C ILE A 62 17.35 -8.77 -8.25
N ALA A 63 18.15 -8.89 -7.19
CA ALA A 63 19.25 -7.97 -6.88
C ALA A 63 20.46 -8.74 -6.34
N GLY A 64 21.63 -8.61 -6.98
CA GLY A 64 22.88 -9.24 -6.51
C GLY A 64 22.78 -10.76 -6.31
N GLY A 65 22.01 -11.45 -7.17
CA GLY A 65 21.73 -12.89 -7.05
C GLY A 65 20.69 -13.26 -5.98
N ARG A 66 20.16 -12.31 -5.21
CA ARG A 66 19.11 -12.53 -4.21
C ARG A 66 17.73 -12.28 -4.83
N ARG A 67 16.75 -13.12 -4.47
CA ARG A 67 15.36 -13.03 -4.93
C ARG A 67 14.45 -12.54 -3.81
N ILE A 68 13.62 -11.55 -4.10
CA ILE A 68 12.63 -10.97 -3.19
C ILE A 68 11.26 -11.09 -3.84
N SER A 69 10.41 -11.93 -3.27
CA SER A 69 9.06 -12.13 -3.79
C SER A 69 8.12 -11.06 -3.22
N VAL A 70 7.43 -10.35 -4.11
CA VAL A 70 6.36 -9.42 -3.76
C VAL A 70 5.05 -10.19 -3.90
N LEU A 71 4.69 -10.90 -2.84
CA LEU A 71 3.44 -11.63 -2.73
C LEU A 71 2.68 -11.12 -1.50
N ASN A 72 1.35 -11.22 -1.57
CA ASN A 72 0.40 -11.17 -0.46
C ASN A 72 0.78 -10.19 0.68
N GLY A 73 0.43 -8.92 0.53
CA GLY A 73 0.63 -7.87 1.53
C GLY A 73 1.86 -6.97 1.30
N CYS A 74 2.69 -7.27 0.30
CA CYS A 74 3.74 -6.36 -0.15
C CYS A 74 3.28 -5.35 -1.21
N GLU A 75 2.09 -5.55 -1.79
CA GLU A 75 1.53 -4.64 -2.80
C GLU A 75 0.91 -3.36 -2.23
N GLY A 76 0.72 -3.29 -0.90
CA GLY A 76 0.18 -2.11 -0.22
C GLY A 76 -1.32 -1.87 -0.45
N VAL A 77 -2.00 -2.78 -1.16
CA VAL A 77 -3.42 -2.66 -1.51
C VAL A 77 -4.30 -2.65 -0.27
N ASP A 78 -4.01 -3.47 0.75
CA ASP A 78 -4.83 -3.53 1.96
C ASP A 78 -4.93 -2.15 2.65
N ALA A 79 -3.82 -1.42 2.71
CA ALA A 79 -3.79 -0.05 3.24
C ALA A 79 -4.55 0.95 2.35
N MET A 80 -4.49 0.77 1.02
CA MET A 80 -5.27 1.58 0.08
C MET A 80 -6.78 1.34 0.25
N LEU A 81 -7.21 0.08 0.35
CA LEU A 81 -8.61 -0.30 0.56
C LEU A 81 -9.14 0.19 1.90
N LEU A 82 -8.32 0.06 2.96
CA LEU A 82 -8.62 0.59 4.28
C LEU A 82 -8.85 2.11 4.23
N LEU A 83 -7.97 2.84 3.56
CA LEU A 83 -8.09 4.30 3.42
C LEU A 83 -9.32 4.69 2.59
N LEU A 84 -9.59 3.99 1.48
CA LEU A 84 -10.76 4.25 0.64
C LEU A 84 -12.06 4.00 1.39
N ALA A 85 -12.15 2.92 2.18
CA ALA A 85 -13.32 2.64 3.01
C ALA A 85 -13.54 3.76 4.04
N ALA A 86 -12.47 4.24 4.68
CA ALA A 86 -12.55 5.34 5.65
C ALA A 86 -13.05 6.64 5.01
N ILE A 87 -12.50 7.01 3.85
CA ILE A 87 -12.89 8.22 3.10
C ILE A 87 -14.33 8.11 2.59
N ALA A 88 -14.75 6.94 2.10
CA ALA A 88 -16.09 6.74 1.57
C ALA A 88 -17.18 6.98 2.61
N VAL A 89 -16.96 6.56 3.86
CA VAL A 89 -17.92 6.69 4.96
C VAL A 89 -17.79 8.03 5.70
N ALA A 90 -16.69 8.78 5.50
CA ALA A 90 -16.52 10.11 6.07
C ALA A 90 -17.65 11.07 5.63
N PRO A 91 -18.13 11.97 6.51
CA PRO A 91 -19.20 12.91 6.20
C PRO A 91 -18.68 14.14 5.43
N ALA A 92 -17.94 13.92 4.34
CA ALA A 92 -17.38 14.97 3.47
C ALA A 92 -18.13 15.03 2.12
N GLY A 93 -18.04 16.17 1.43
CA GLY A 93 -18.56 16.32 0.08
C GLY A 93 -17.86 15.37 -0.92
N TRP A 94 -18.55 14.97 -1.99
CA TRP A 94 -18.00 14.00 -2.95
C TRP A 94 -16.71 14.49 -3.63
N ARG A 95 -16.56 15.80 -3.86
CA ARG A 95 -15.34 16.40 -4.41
C ARG A 95 -14.15 16.27 -3.46
N ASP A 96 -14.37 16.54 -2.17
CA ASP A 96 -13.35 16.40 -1.13
C ASP A 96 -12.94 14.93 -0.95
N LYS A 97 -13.91 14.01 -1.08
CA LYS A 97 -13.64 12.56 -1.09
C LYS A 97 -12.77 12.14 -2.27
N LEU A 98 -13.05 12.64 -3.49
CA LEU A 98 -12.23 12.31 -4.65
C LEU A 98 -10.80 12.83 -4.51
N TRP A 99 -10.62 14.08 -4.06
CA TRP A 99 -9.29 14.63 -3.80
C TRP A 99 -8.57 13.90 -2.67
N GLY A 100 -9.28 13.59 -1.57
CA GLY A 100 -8.76 12.81 -0.47
C GLY A 100 -8.32 11.42 -0.89
N ALA A 101 -9.14 10.75 -1.71
CA ALA A 101 -8.82 9.43 -2.24
C ALA A 101 -7.60 9.49 -3.16
N GLY A 102 -7.57 10.42 -4.13
CA GLY A 102 -6.46 10.52 -5.08
C GLY A 102 -5.11 10.81 -4.39
N LEU A 103 -5.08 11.79 -3.50
CA LEU A 103 -3.87 12.15 -2.76
C LEU A 103 -3.47 11.05 -1.76
N GLY A 104 -4.45 10.47 -1.06
CA GLY A 104 -4.21 9.39 -0.10
C GLY A 104 -3.67 8.12 -0.75
N LEU A 105 -4.26 7.70 -1.87
CA LEU A 105 -3.77 6.56 -2.65
C LEU A 105 -2.34 6.81 -3.16
N SER A 106 -2.06 8.02 -3.64
CA SER A 106 -0.72 8.41 -4.09
C SER A 106 0.31 8.32 -2.95
N LEU A 107 -0.05 8.80 -1.76
CA LEU A 107 0.80 8.70 -0.57
C LEU A 107 1.09 7.24 -0.20
N VAL A 108 0.05 6.40 -0.10
CA VAL A 108 0.20 4.99 0.26
C VAL A 108 1.04 4.25 -0.78
N TYR A 109 0.82 4.54 -2.06
CA TYR A 109 1.59 3.96 -3.15
C TYR A 109 3.08 4.31 -3.02
N VAL A 110 3.43 5.60 -2.88
CA VAL A 110 4.82 6.04 -2.75
C VAL A 110 5.47 5.46 -1.49
N ALA A 111 4.76 5.45 -0.37
CA ALA A 111 5.24 4.84 0.87
C ALA A 111 5.51 3.33 0.71
N ASN A 112 4.65 2.62 -0.02
CA ASN A 112 4.85 1.20 -0.30
C ASN A 112 6.03 0.95 -1.25
N GLN A 113 6.22 1.81 -2.26
CA GLN A 113 7.39 1.73 -3.15
C GLN A 113 8.69 1.93 -2.36
N ALA A 114 8.75 2.94 -1.49
CA ALA A 114 9.89 3.18 -0.61
C ALA A 114 10.14 1.99 0.34
N ARG A 115 9.08 1.39 0.88
CA ARG A 115 9.16 0.15 1.68
C ARG A 115 9.82 -0.98 0.89
N ILE A 116 9.40 -1.23 -0.36
CA ILE A 116 9.98 -2.32 -1.17
C ILE A 116 11.46 -2.07 -1.42
N VAL A 117 11.86 -0.85 -1.78
CA VAL A 117 13.27 -0.49 -1.97
C VAL A 117 14.08 -0.71 -0.68
N ALA A 118 13.57 -0.30 0.47
CA ALA A 118 14.21 -0.54 1.77
C ALA A 118 14.34 -2.04 2.08
N LEU A 119 13.36 -2.86 1.69
CA LEU A 119 13.44 -4.31 1.83
C LEU A 119 14.48 -4.93 0.89
N VAL A 120 14.64 -4.42 -0.33
CA VAL A 120 15.72 -4.86 -1.23
C VAL A 120 17.07 -4.58 -0.61
N TRP A 121 17.28 -3.36 -0.11
CA TRP A 121 18.50 -2.98 0.59
C TRP A 121 18.75 -3.84 1.84
N ALA A 122 17.75 -4.00 2.71
CA ALA A 122 17.87 -4.85 3.90
C ALA A 122 18.17 -6.31 3.53
N ARG A 123 17.61 -6.80 2.42
CA ARG A 123 17.92 -8.15 1.94
C ARG A 123 19.36 -8.29 1.46
N LEU A 124 20.02 -7.22 0.99
CA LEU A 124 21.43 -7.23 0.58
C LEU A 124 22.37 -7.09 1.78
N GLU A 125 22.08 -6.17 2.69
CA GLU A 125 23.03 -5.75 3.75
C GLU A 125 22.73 -6.35 5.13
N MET A 126 21.46 -6.60 5.47
CA MET A 126 21.02 -6.86 6.85
C MET A 126 19.84 -7.85 6.94
N ALA A 127 20.13 -9.15 6.83
CA ALA A 127 19.08 -10.20 6.78
C ALA A 127 18.12 -10.18 7.99
N ALA A 128 18.60 -9.86 9.20
CA ALA A 128 17.74 -9.74 10.38
C ALA A 128 16.73 -8.58 10.27
N ALA A 129 17.14 -7.45 9.69
CA ALA A 129 16.26 -6.30 9.46
C ALA A 129 15.21 -6.59 8.38
N PHE A 130 15.54 -7.43 7.39
CA PHE A 130 14.58 -7.86 6.37
C PHE A 130 13.37 -8.57 6.97
N ALA A 131 13.57 -9.51 7.91
CA ALA A 131 12.46 -10.27 8.51
C ALA A 131 11.46 -9.35 9.26
N LEU A 132 11.98 -8.46 10.12
CA LEU A 132 11.16 -7.50 10.86
C LEU A 132 10.53 -6.45 9.95
N GLY A 133 11.28 -5.92 8.98
CA GLY A 133 10.81 -4.94 8.02
C GLY A 133 9.69 -5.48 7.13
N HIS A 134 9.82 -6.72 6.67
CA HIS A 134 8.87 -7.34 5.77
C HIS A 134 7.55 -7.68 6.48
N GLY A 135 7.65 -8.33 7.65
CA GLY A 135 6.49 -8.90 8.35
C GLY A 135 5.76 -7.95 9.29
N LEU A 136 6.42 -6.90 9.80
CA LEU A 136 5.81 -6.02 10.82
C LEU A 136 6.03 -4.54 10.53
N LEU A 137 7.28 -4.07 10.53
CA LEU A 137 7.57 -2.64 10.56
C LEU A 137 7.17 -1.93 9.27
N GLY A 138 7.41 -2.55 8.11
CA GLY A 138 7.03 -1.99 6.81
C GLY A 138 5.51 -1.83 6.65
N PRO A 139 4.71 -2.91 6.78
CA PRO A 139 3.25 -2.81 6.76
C PRO A 139 2.71 -1.79 7.77
N LEU A 140 3.22 -1.82 9.01
CA LEU A 140 2.79 -0.91 10.06
C LEU A 140 3.06 0.55 9.68
N ALA A 141 4.24 0.85 9.12
CA ALA A 141 4.60 2.20 8.70
C ALA A 141 3.68 2.71 7.59
N VAL A 142 3.37 1.89 6.58
CA VAL A 142 2.46 2.27 5.48
C VAL A 142 1.04 2.50 6.01
N THR A 143 0.53 1.61 6.86
CA THR A 143 -0.79 1.74 7.48
C THR A 143 -0.88 2.96 8.40
N ALA A 144 0.17 3.23 9.18
CA ALA A 144 0.25 4.41 10.02
C ALA A 144 0.25 5.70 9.18
N ALA A 145 0.98 5.74 8.07
CA ALA A 145 0.95 6.86 7.14
C ALA A 145 -0.46 7.10 6.56
N ALA A 146 -1.16 6.03 6.18
CA ALA A 146 -2.55 6.11 5.73
C ALA A 146 -3.48 6.67 6.83
N GLY A 147 -3.34 6.22 8.08
CA GLY A 147 -4.11 6.70 9.21
C GLY A 147 -3.84 8.17 9.54
N LEU A 148 -2.57 8.57 9.58
CA LEU A 148 -2.17 9.97 9.80
C LEU A 148 -2.69 10.89 8.69
N TYR A 149 -2.61 10.43 7.44
CA TYR A 149 -3.18 11.15 6.31
C TYR A 149 -4.71 11.31 6.45
N PHE A 150 -5.42 10.24 6.81
CA PHE A 150 -6.86 10.30 7.00
C PHE A 150 -7.25 11.30 8.10
N LEU A 151 -6.52 11.33 9.22
CA LEU A 151 -6.75 12.30 10.30
C LEU A 151 -6.53 13.74 9.83
N TRP A 152 -5.45 13.98 9.08
CA TRP A 152 -5.15 15.29 8.51
C TRP A 152 -6.24 15.73 7.51
N TRP A 153 -6.56 14.88 6.54
CA TRP A 153 -7.55 15.16 5.48
C TRP A 153 -8.94 15.38 6.07
N SER A 154 -9.40 14.48 6.95
CA SER A 154 -10.72 14.61 7.57
C SER A 154 -10.80 15.85 8.46
N GLY A 155 -9.73 16.18 9.18
CA GLY A 155 -9.63 17.44 9.92
C GLY A 155 -9.71 18.67 9.01
N ALA A 156 -9.06 18.65 7.84
CA ALA A 156 -9.09 19.77 6.91
C ALA A 156 -10.45 19.95 6.20
N CYS A 157 -11.12 18.85 5.87
CA CYS A 157 -12.39 18.85 5.14
C CYS A 157 -13.62 19.05 6.04
N LEU A 158 -13.63 18.50 7.25
CA LEU A 158 -14.78 18.60 8.16
C LEU A 158 -14.83 19.90 8.97
N ARG A 159 -13.78 20.71 8.89
CA ARG A 159 -13.74 22.08 9.46
C ARG A 159 -14.28 23.15 8.51
N ARG A 160 -14.64 22.77 7.28
CA ARG A 160 -15.28 23.65 6.28
C ARG A 160 -16.79 23.43 6.30
#